data_AF-A0A943MTN3-F1
#
_entry.id   AF-A0A943MTN3-F1
#
_cell.length_a   1.000
_cell.length_b   1.000
_cell.length_c   1.000
_cell.angle_alpha   90.00
_cell.angle_beta   90.00
_cell.angle_gamma   90.00
#
_symmetry.space_group_name_H-M   'P 1'
#
loop_
_entity.id
_entity.type
_entity.pdbx_description
1 polymer ?
#
loop_
_entity_poly.entity_id
_entity_poly.type
_entity_poly.pdbx_seq_one_letter_code
_entity_poly.pdbx_strand_id
1 'polypeptide(L)' 'LTEIEFGANYNGGEYDIALYCAFQTRADQDAYQSNPAHLAVAETVRASTCGRACVDYEIE' A
#
# COMPACT_ATOMS: atom_id res chain seq x y z
N LEU A 1 -2.19 8.31 -8.57
CA LEU A 1 -1.51 8.37 -7.25
C LEU A 1 -1.30 9.84 -6.90
N THR A 2 -1.96 10.34 -5.86
CA THR A 2 -1.85 11.74 -5.41
C THR A 2 -1.03 11.86 -4.13
N GLU A 3 -1.05 10.83 -3.29
CA GLU A 3 -0.31 10.78 -2.03
C GLU A 3 0.15 9.34 -1.78
N ILE A 4 1.34 9.19 -1.20
CA ILE A 4 1.90 7.92 -0.77
C ILE A 4 2.75 8.14 0.48
N GLU A 5 2.46 7.39 1.54
CA GLU A 5 3.25 7.39 2.77
C GLU A 5 3.28 6.00 3.38
N PHE A 6 4.34 5.70 4.12
CA PHE A 6 4.40 4.53 4.95
C PHE A 6 5.06 4.85 6.28
N GLY A 7 4.69 4.11 7.32
CA GLY A 7 5.19 4.33 8.66
C GLY A 7 5.30 3.03 9.44
N ALA A 8 6.26 2.99 10.36
CA ALA A 8 6.36 1.91 11.32
C ALA A 8 5.26 2.05 12.38
N ASN A 9 4.64 0.93 12.75
CA ASN A 9 3.62 0.92 13.78
C ASN A 9 4.24 1.22 15.15
N TYR A 10 3.81 2.32 15.76
CA TYR A 10 4.32 2.74 17.07
C TYR A 10 3.53 2.14 18.25
N ASN A 11 2.33 1.61 18.01
CA ASN A 11 1.41 1.20 19.08
C ASN A 11 1.55 -0.26 19.53
N GLY A 12 2.39 -1.06 18.85
CA GLY A 12 2.66 -2.46 19.21
C GLY A 12 1.54 -3.46 18.88
N GLY A 13 0.82 -3.24 17.78
CA GLY A 13 -0.23 -4.13 17.26
C GLY A 13 0.28 -5.30 16.40
N GLU A 14 -0.65 -6.00 15.74
CA GLU A 14 -0.35 -7.18 14.91
C GLU A 14 0.55 -6.89 13.70
N TYR A 15 0.45 -5.69 13.13
CA TYR A 15 1.19 -5.30 11.92
C TYR A 15 2.31 -4.29 12.24
N ASP A 16 3.44 -4.44 11.55
CA ASP A 16 4.65 -3.62 11.76
C ASP A 16 4.67 -2.33 10.94
N ILE A 17 4.00 -2.30 9.79
CA ILE A 17 4.07 -1.21 8.81
C ILE A 17 2.66 -0.88 8.31
N ALA A 18 2.35 0.41 8.19
CA ALA A 18 1.20 0.92 7.46
C ALA A 18 1.66 1.56 6.15
N LEU A 19 0.91 1.34 5.06
CA LEU A 19 1.07 2.01 3.78
C LEU A 19 -0.27 2.69 3.45
N TYR A 20 -0.24 4.00 3.25
CA TYR A 20 -1.37 4.79 2.79
C TYR A 20 -1.09 5.31 1.38
N CYS A 21 -2.09 5.18 0.51
CA CYS A 21 -2.06 5.69 -0.84
C CYS A 21 -3.40 6.37 -1.15
N ALA A 22 -3.35 7.56 -1.74
CA ALA A 22 -4.53 8.22 -2.28
C ALA A 22 -4.50 8.23 -3.81
N PHE A 23 -5.67 8.05 -4.42
CA PHE A 23 -5.86 8.04 -5.86
C PHE A 23 -7.02 8.96 -6.23
N GLN A 24 -6.98 9.59 -7.41
CA GLN A 24 -8.11 10.41 -7.88
C GLN A 24 -9.26 9.53 -8.36
N THR A 25 -8.94 8.37 -8.93
CA THR A 25 -9.91 7.42 -9.49
C THR A 25 -9.46 5.98 -9.24
N ARG A 26 -10.41 5.03 -9.35
CA ARG A 26 -10.10 3.60 -9.37
C ARG A 26 -9.16 3.20 -10.51
N ALA A 27 -9.29 3.83 -11.67
CA ALA A 27 -8.40 3.56 -12.81
C ALA A 27 -6.94 3.93 -12.49
N ASP A 28 -6.71 5.00 -11.72
CA ASP A 28 -5.36 5.37 -11.27
C ASP A 28 -4.79 4.36 -10.27
N GLN A 29 -5.66 3.76 -9.45
CA GLN A 29 -5.28 2.68 -8.54
C GLN A 29 -4.88 1.43 -9.33
N ASP A 30 -5.67 1.02 -10.31
CA ASP A 30 -5.39 -0.15 -11.17
C ASP A 30 -4.08 0.03 -11.96
N ALA A 31 -3.86 1.24 -12.49
CA ALA A 31 -2.61 1.58 -13.18
C ALA A 31 -1.40 1.54 -12.22
N TYR A 32 -1.58 1.95 -10.96
CA TYR A 32 -0.53 1.86 -9.94
C TYR A 32 -0.19 0.42 -9.58
N GLN A 33 -1.21 -0.44 -9.36
CA GLN A 33 -1.01 -1.85 -8.99
C GLN A 33 -0.25 -2.65 -10.06
N SER A 34 -0.44 -2.29 -11.33
CA SER A 34 0.23 -2.94 -12.47
C SER A 34 1.54 -2.26 -12.89
N ASN A 35 1.93 -1.16 -12.22
CA ASN A 35 3.14 -0.42 -12.55
C ASN A 35 4.40 -1.28 -12.27
N PRO A 36 5.34 -1.43 -13.23
CA PRO A 36 6.56 -2.22 -13.02
C PRO A 36 7.39 -1.80 -11.80
N ALA A 37 7.44 -0.50 -11.48
CA ALA A 37 8.15 -0.01 -10.31
C ALA A 37 7.45 -0.44 -9.00
N HIS A 38 6.11 -0.41 -8.96
CA HIS A 38 5.35 -0.89 -7.82
C HIS A 38 5.55 -2.41 -7.64
N LEU A 39 5.52 -3.18 -8.72
CA LEU A 39 5.71 -4.63 -8.67
C LEU A 39 7.09 -5.02 -8.14
N ALA A 40 8.16 -4.34 -8.54
CA ALA A 40 9.52 -4.59 -8.04
C ALA A 40 9.64 -4.34 -6.53
N VAL A 41 9.03 -3.26 -6.03
CA VAL A 41 8.98 -2.97 -4.59
C VAL A 41 8.10 -3.98 -3.87
N ALA A 42 6.94 -4.32 -4.43
CA ALA A 42 6.02 -5.29 -3.85
C ALA A 42 6.65 -6.68 -3.71
N GLU A 43 7.49 -7.11 -4.67
CA GLU A 43 8.25 -8.35 -4.58
C GLU A 43 9.19 -8.35 -3.37
N THR A 44 9.95 -7.26 -3.18
CA THR A 44 10.86 -7.08 -2.05
C THR A 44 10.13 -7.13 -0.71
N VAL A 45 8.99 -6.42 -0.61
CA VAL A 45 8.19 -6.38 0.63
C VAL A 45 7.57 -7.75 0.92
N ARG A 46 7.01 -8.42 -0.10
CA ARG A 46 6.37 -9.73 0.03
C ARG A 46 7.34 -10.81 0.50
N ALA A 47 8.62 -10.74 0.10
CA ALA A 47 9.64 -11.68 0.56
C ALA A 47 9.80 -11.71 2.09
N SER A 48 9.48 -10.60 2.77
CA SER A 48 9.58 -10.45 4.23
C SER A 48 8.22 -10.35 4.94
N THR A 49 7.11 -10.50 4.21
CA THR A 49 5.75 -10.30 4.76
C THR A 49 5.23 -11.58 5.40
N CYS A 50 4.97 -11.55 6.71
CA CYS A 50 4.32 -12.65 7.43
C CYS A 50 2.79 -12.56 7.42
N GLY A 51 2.22 -11.36 7.23
CA GLY A 51 0.79 -11.11 7.18
C GLY A 51 0.50 -9.76 6.51
N ARG A 52 -0.65 -9.64 5.85
CA ARG A 52 -1.07 -8.42 5.15
C ARG A 52 -2.58 -8.24 5.19
N ALA A 53 -3.02 -7.05 5.57
CA ALA A 53 -4.38 -6.54 5.39
C ALA A 53 -4.38 -5.34 4.44
N CYS A 54 -5.48 -5.11 3.73
CA CYS A 54 -5.65 -3.99 2.81
C CYS A 54 -7.13 -3.62 2.76
N VAL A 55 -7.41 -2.33 2.78
CA VAL A 55 -8.77 -1.77 2.71
C VAL A 55 -8.73 -0.60 1.74
N ASP A 56 -9.58 -0.67 0.72
CA ASP A 56 -9.82 0.42 -0.20
C ASP A 56 -11.21 1.00 0.07
N TYR A 57 -11.32 2.32 0.06
CA TYR A 57 -12.57 3.04 0.29
C TYR A 57 -12.63 4.30 -0.58
N GLU A 58 -13.85 4.77 -0.85
CA GLU A 58 -14.09 6.04 -1.52
C GLU A 58 -14.27 7.14 -0.47
N ILE A 59 -13.81 8.35 -0.76
CA ILE A 59 -14.06 9.53 0.07
C ILE A 59 -15.29 10.24 -0.50
N GLU A 60 -16.29 10.51 0.34
CA GLU A 60 -17.48 11.33 -0.01
C GLU A 60 -17.21 12.83 0.14
#